data_AF-A0A7Y5TXZ0-F1
#
_entry.id   AF-A0A7Y5TXZ0-F1
#
_cell.length_a   1.000
_cell.length_b   1.000
_cell.length_c   1.000
_cell.angle_alpha   90.00
_cell.angle_beta   90.00
_cell.angle_gamma   90.00
#
_symmetry.space_group_name_H-M   'P 1'
#
loop_
_entity.id
_entity.type
_entity.pdbx_description
1 polymer ?
#
loop_
_entity_poly.entity_id
_entity_poly.type
_entity_poly.pdbx_seq_one_letter_code
_entity_poly.pdbx_strand_id
1 'polypeptide(L)'
;MDAKAAAILLATCLVTLTSAVDAQRPKGADYFPNVTLTTQDGVAVRFYDDLVKDKIVAINLIYTTCRYACPLETARLAQVQRLLGDRMGRDVFFYSITIDPEHDTPAVLKEYAKTFHAGPGWLFLNGRRADVDLIAGRLGLATPDPSNPDGHAPNLLVGNEATGQWMRNSGMDNPKFLARTIGDWLDSWRGPRRPLKSYAEAPTMTLTRGEYTFKSHCAACHTLGGGPHIGPDLAGVARTRDRQWLERFIREPDKMLDEHDPIASDLFAQYKNVRMPNLALTHADVDAVIAYLDSYVPAAAAPAAAAPTNTVAIPAPLLDAYLHVHDALTRDRMDGVHDAAGTIARAATSLGPSGAATASAASGLLQSQELSAAREAFARLSEALITLRGSSDSAEGDGVSVAYCPMTRHSWLQRGTAIRNPYYGQKMLDCGRFNGASSNTR
;
A
#
# COMPACT_ATOMS: atom_id res chain seq x y z
N MET A 1 4.64 -88.15 -10.37
CA MET A 1 3.62 -87.20 -9.87
C MET A 1 4.25 -86.40 -8.72
N ASP A 2 5.30 -85.62 -8.97
CA ASP A 2 5.37 -84.38 -9.76
C ASP A 2 4.57 -83.22 -9.17
N ALA A 3 5.32 -82.17 -8.83
CA ALA A 3 5.11 -80.74 -9.12
C ALA A 3 5.58 -79.91 -7.91
N LYS A 4 6.85 -79.53 -7.82
CA LYS A 4 7.41 -78.28 -8.40
C LYS A 4 6.60 -77.03 -8.02
N ALA A 5 6.94 -76.39 -6.90
CA ALA A 5 6.71 -74.94 -6.67
C ALA A 5 7.36 -74.46 -5.35
N ALA A 6 8.68 -74.47 -5.23
CA ALA A 6 9.34 -73.80 -4.10
C ALA A 6 10.83 -73.54 -4.37
N ALA A 7 11.16 -72.92 -5.50
CA ALA A 7 12.48 -72.34 -5.71
C ALA A 7 12.39 -71.25 -6.76
N ILE A 8 13.17 -70.18 -6.55
CA ILE A 8 13.43 -69.06 -7.47
C ILE A 8 12.42 -67.90 -7.36
N LEU A 9 12.63 -67.04 -6.35
CA LEU A 9 12.47 -65.58 -6.46
C LEU A 9 13.05 -64.91 -5.19
N LEU A 10 14.32 -65.23 -4.91
CA LEU A 10 15.12 -64.61 -3.85
C LEU A 10 16.49 -64.23 -4.43
N ALA A 11 16.46 -63.47 -5.51
CA ALA A 11 17.62 -62.79 -6.06
C ALA A 11 17.12 -61.55 -6.79
N THR A 12 17.85 -60.45 -6.62
CA THR A 12 17.67 -59.14 -7.29
C THR A 12 16.45 -58.31 -6.87
N CYS A 13 16.53 -57.72 -5.68
CA CYS A 13 15.99 -56.36 -5.47
C CYS A 13 16.89 -55.56 -4.53
N LEU A 14 18.21 -55.67 -4.74
CA LEU A 14 19.19 -54.85 -4.06
C LEU A 14 19.60 -53.72 -5.01
N VAL A 15 19.07 -52.54 -4.71
CA VAL A 15 19.70 -51.23 -4.90
C VAL A 15 20.19 -50.92 -6.32
N THR A 16 19.30 -50.35 -7.13
CA THR A 16 19.61 -49.18 -7.97
C THR A 16 18.43 -48.22 -7.97
N LEU A 17 18.12 -47.65 -6.80
CA LEU A 17 17.41 -46.36 -6.70
C LEU A 17 18.44 -45.24 -6.89
N THR A 18 19.06 -45.21 -8.06
CA THR A 18 19.88 -44.09 -8.51
C THR A 18 19.23 -43.56 -9.78
N SER A 19 18.80 -42.30 -9.72
CA SER A 19 18.17 -41.50 -10.80
C SER A 19 16.63 -41.44 -10.81
N ALA A 20 16.02 -41.07 -9.69
CA ALA A 20 14.72 -40.38 -9.70
C ALA A 20 14.79 -39.04 -8.94
N VAL A 21 15.98 -38.44 -8.92
CA VAL A 21 16.18 -37.02 -8.58
C VAL A 21 16.41 -36.25 -9.89
N ASP A 22 15.57 -36.52 -10.90
CA ASP A 22 15.18 -35.45 -11.80
C ASP A 22 13.87 -34.92 -11.22
N ALA A 23 14.01 -34.29 -10.05
CA ALA A 23 12.92 -33.60 -9.39
C ALA A 23 12.44 -32.53 -10.37
N GLN A 24 11.20 -32.72 -10.85
CA GLN A 24 10.40 -31.75 -11.58
C GLN A 24 10.97 -30.33 -11.48
N ARG A 25 11.70 -29.91 -12.53
CA ARG A 25 11.86 -28.47 -12.77
C ARG A 25 10.46 -27.86 -12.71
N PRO A 26 10.22 -26.81 -11.92
CA PRO A 26 8.97 -26.08 -12.01
C PRO A 26 8.77 -25.75 -13.49
N LYS A 27 7.60 -26.08 -14.04
CA LYS A 27 7.27 -25.79 -15.46
C LYS A 27 7.36 -24.29 -15.81
N GLY A 28 7.68 -23.42 -14.84
CA GLY A 28 7.76 -21.96 -14.98
C GLY A 28 8.91 -21.46 -15.86
N ALA A 29 10.12 -22.01 -15.74
CA ALA A 29 11.30 -21.45 -16.42
C ALA A 29 11.21 -21.48 -17.95
N ASP A 30 10.58 -22.52 -18.51
CA ASP A 30 10.38 -22.66 -19.97
C ASP A 30 9.06 -22.02 -20.46
N TYR A 31 8.17 -21.65 -19.53
CA TYR A 31 6.85 -21.09 -19.85
C TYR A 31 6.84 -19.56 -19.87
N PHE A 32 7.43 -18.92 -18.85
CA PHE A 32 7.46 -17.47 -18.74
C PHE A 32 8.60 -16.87 -19.58
N PRO A 33 8.32 -15.85 -20.42
CA PRO A 33 9.37 -15.21 -21.21
C PRO A 33 10.35 -14.48 -20.30
N ASN A 34 11.66 -14.57 -20.53
CA ASN A 34 12.67 -13.89 -19.71
C ASN A 34 13.22 -12.61 -20.36
N VAL A 35 12.33 -11.84 -20.99
CA VAL A 35 12.66 -10.57 -21.67
C VAL A 35 13.06 -9.50 -20.66
N THR A 36 13.80 -8.48 -21.12
CA THR A 36 14.22 -7.35 -20.27
C THR A 36 13.17 -6.25 -20.29
N LEU A 37 12.79 -5.79 -19.11
CA LEU A 37 11.94 -4.64 -18.84
C LEU A 37 12.74 -3.57 -18.09
N THR A 38 12.17 -2.37 -17.97
CA THR A 38 12.72 -1.24 -17.23
C THR A 38 11.71 -0.81 -16.16
N THR A 39 12.14 -0.69 -14.91
CA THR A 39 11.29 -0.19 -13.82
C THR A 39 11.04 1.31 -13.92
N GLN A 40 10.11 1.83 -13.13
CA GLN A 40 9.85 3.27 -13.01
C GLN A 40 11.06 4.07 -12.50
N ASP A 41 12.06 3.39 -11.93
CA ASP A 41 13.32 4.00 -11.48
C ASP A 41 14.45 3.89 -12.51
N GLY A 42 14.16 3.39 -13.72
CA GLY A 42 15.13 3.23 -14.80
C GLY A 42 16.05 2.01 -14.68
N VAL A 43 15.71 1.06 -13.81
CA VAL A 43 16.50 -0.16 -13.60
C VAL A 43 16.07 -1.25 -14.58
N ALA A 44 17.02 -1.85 -15.28
CA ALA A 44 16.77 -3.00 -16.14
C ALA A 44 16.55 -4.27 -15.30
N VAL A 45 15.49 -5.02 -15.60
CA VAL A 45 15.11 -6.26 -14.90
C VAL A 45 14.64 -7.31 -15.91
N ARG A 46 14.94 -8.57 -15.67
CA ARG A 46 14.46 -9.70 -16.49
C ARG A 46 13.16 -10.25 -15.92
N PHE A 47 12.16 -10.41 -16.78
CA PHE A 47 10.80 -10.73 -16.34
C PHE A 47 10.73 -12.00 -15.49
N TYR A 48 11.34 -13.11 -15.91
CA TYR A 48 11.25 -14.34 -15.14
C TYR A 48 12.21 -14.30 -13.94
N ASP A 49 13.51 -14.14 -14.20
CA ASP A 49 14.55 -14.30 -13.17
C ASP A 49 14.43 -13.29 -12.03
N ASP A 50 14.11 -12.04 -12.35
CA ASP A 50 14.13 -10.95 -11.37
C ASP A 50 12.73 -10.65 -10.82
N LEU A 51 11.65 -10.91 -11.57
CA LEU A 51 10.29 -10.55 -11.16
C LEU A 51 9.44 -11.74 -10.72
N VAL A 52 9.51 -12.90 -11.38
CA VAL A 52 8.53 -14.00 -11.16
C VAL A 52 9.09 -15.14 -10.31
N LYS A 53 10.33 -15.54 -10.55
CA LYS A 53 10.95 -16.71 -9.93
C LYS A 53 10.90 -16.63 -8.40
N ASP A 54 10.49 -17.73 -7.75
CA ASP A 54 10.44 -17.88 -6.28
C ASP A 54 9.57 -16.82 -5.56
N LYS A 55 8.63 -16.17 -6.27
CA LYS A 55 7.81 -15.07 -5.73
C LYS A 55 6.31 -15.34 -5.83
N ILE A 56 5.55 -14.67 -4.97
CA ILE A 56 4.11 -14.46 -5.14
C ILE A 56 3.93 -13.14 -5.88
N VAL A 57 3.28 -13.16 -7.03
CA VAL A 57 3.18 -12.01 -7.93
C VAL A 57 1.74 -11.72 -8.29
N ALA A 58 1.39 -10.43 -8.36
CA ALA A 58 0.16 -9.96 -9.00
C ALA A 58 0.54 -9.06 -10.18
N ILE A 59 0.08 -9.41 -11.37
CA ILE A 59 0.48 -8.80 -12.64
C ILE A 59 -0.75 -8.29 -13.37
N ASN A 60 -0.77 -7.00 -13.69
CA ASN A 60 -1.78 -6.38 -14.55
C ASN A 60 -1.13 -5.58 -15.67
N LEU A 61 -1.91 -5.33 -16.72
CA LEU A 61 -1.54 -4.48 -17.85
C LEU A 61 -2.23 -3.12 -17.69
N ILE A 62 -1.47 -2.04 -17.83
CA ILE A 62 -1.97 -0.68 -17.66
C ILE A 62 -1.48 0.22 -18.80
N TYR A 63 -1.96 1.45 -18.84
CA TYR A 63 -1.27 2.56 -19.50
C TYR A 63 -1.76 3.87 -18.86
N THR A 64 -0.89 4.86 -18.74
CA THR A 64 -1.16 6.00 -17.83
C THR A 64 -2.19 6.99 -18.34
N THR A 65 -2.49 6.96 -19.65
CA THR A 65 -3.52 7.80 -20.29
C THR A 65 -4.92 7.17 -20.28
N CYS A 66 -5.06 5.96 -19.73
CA CYS A 66 -6.35 5.29 -19.55
C CYS A 66 -7.27 6.13 -18.66
N ARG A 67 -8.50 6.37 -19.13
CA ARG A 67 -9.44 7.29 -18.46
C ARG A 67 -10.32 6.65 -17.40
N TYR A 68 -10.40 5.31 -17.38
CA TYR A 68 -11.42 4.60 -16.61
C TYR A 68 -10.87 3.43 -15.78
N ALA A 69 -10.55 2.30 -16.42
CA ALA A 69 -10.28 1.05 -15.71
C ALA A 69 -8.96 1.08 -14.93
N CYS A 70 -7.86 1.48 -15.56
CA CYS A 70 -6.53 1.48 -14.94
C CYS A 70 -6.41 2.34 -13.66
N PRO A 71 -6.88 3.62 -13.62
CA PRO A 71 -6.79 4.40 -12.38
C PRO A 71 -7.61 3.78 -11.24
N LEU A 72 -8.77 3.21 -11.56
CA LEU A 72 -9.61 2.56 -10.57
C LEU A 72 -9.00 1.24 -10.07
N GLU A 73 -8.46 0.41 -10.96
CA GLU A 73 -7.74 -0.81 -10.62
C GLU A 73 -6.52 -0.49 -9.75
N THR A 74 -5.73 0.52 -10.12
CA THR A 74 -4.55 0.93 -9.36
C THR A 74 -4.93 1.42 -7.96
N ALA A 75 -6.02 2.19 -7.83
CA ALA A 75 -6.54 2.59 -6.52
C ALA A 75 -6.96 1.38 -5.66
N ARG A 76 -7.55 0.35 -6.28
CA ARG A 76 -7.94 -0.89 -5.58
C ARG A 76 -6.74 -1.71 -5.15
N LEU A 77 -5.78 -1.93 -6.03
CA LEU A 77 -4.54 -2.62 -5.71
C LEU A 77 -3.73 -1.89 -4.62
N ALA A 78 -3.80 -0.55 -4.56
CA ALA A 78 -3.23 0.20 -3.44
C ALA A 78 -3.90 -0.11 -2.09
N GLN A 79 -5.22 -0.39 -2.07
CA GLN A 79 -5.87 -0.92 -0.87
C GLN A 79 -5.39 -2.33 -0.53
N VAL A 80 -5.24 -3.20 -1.54
CA VAL A 80 -4.76 -4.58 -1.35
C VAL A 80 -3.34 -4.58 -0.78
N GLN A 81 -2.45 -3.75 -1.31
CA GLN A 81 -1.08 -3.56 -0.80
C GLN A 81 -1.09 -3.23 0.69
N ARG A 82 -1.96 -2.29 1.12
CA ARG A 82 -2.09 -1.93 2.55
C ARG A 82 -2.57 -3.10 3.40
N LEU A 83 -3.48 -3.93 2.89
CA LEU A 83 -3.98 -5.11 3.59
C LEU A 83 -2.93 -6.23 3.70
N LEU A 84 -2.05 -6.35 2.69
CA LEU A 84 -0.96 -7.32 2.69
C LEU A 84 0.19 -6.92 3.63
N GLY A 85 0.34 -5.62 3.93
CA GLY A 85 1.29 -5.11 4.93
C GLY A 85 2.73 -5.57 4.66
N ASP A 86 3.39 -6.09 5.69
CA ASP A 86 4.81 -6.49 5.65
C ASP A 86 5.16 -7.62 4.67
N ARG A 87 4.17 -8.26 4.05
CA ARG A 87 4.39 -9.23 2.95
C ARG A 87 4.86 -8.54 1.68
N MET A 88 4.42 -7.29 1.47
CA MET A 88 4.74 -6.52 0.26
C MET A 88 6.24 -6.22 0.19
N GLY A 89 6.86 -6.58 -0.93
CA GLY A 89 8.29 -6.40 -1.18
C GLY A 89 9.20 -7.42 -0.49
N ARG A 90 8.66 -8.27 0.38
CA ARG A 90 9.38 -9.38 1.00
C ARG A 90 9.23 -10.66 0.19
N ASP A 91 7.97 -11.07 0.01
CA ASP A 91 7.62 -12.32 -0.68
C ASP A 91 6.41 -12.16 -1.61
N VAL A 92 5.66 -11.07 -1.47
CA VAL A 92 4.58 -10.66 -2.38
C VAL A 92 4.99 -9.40 -3.15
N PHE A 93 4.79 -9.42 -4.47
CA PHE A 93 5.18 -8.34 -5.37
C PHE A 93 4.09 -8.02 -6.39
N PHE A 94 3.89 -6.74 -6.68
CA PHE A 94 2.94 -6.27 -7.68
C PHE A 94 3.67 -5.70 -8.89
N TYR A 95 3.20 -6.01 -10.09
CA TYR A 95 3.80 -5.57 -11.33
C TYR A 95 2.73 -5.03 -12.28
N SER A 96 2.78 -3.72 -12.54
CA SER A 96 1.91 -3.07 -13.51
C SER A 96 2.72 -2.76 -14.76
N ILE A 97 2.46 -3.49 -15.85
CA ILE A 97 3.24 -3.41 -17.09
C ILE A 97 2.49 -2.52 -18.08
N THR A 98 3.15 -1.49 -18.60
CA THR A 98 2.51 -0.60 -19.57
C THR A 98 2.32 -1.27 -20.94
N ILE A 99 1.14 -1.10 -21.54
CA ILE A 99 0.83 -1.38 -22.95
C ILE A 99 0.96 -0.14 -23.83
N ASP A 100 1.54 0.96 -23.33
CA ASP A 100 1.88 2.14 -24.10
C ASP A 100 3.33 2.60 -23.81
N PRO A 101 4.35 1.73 -23.99
CA PRO A 101 5.74 2.02 -23.66
C PRO A 101 6.34 3.26 -24.34
N GLU A 102 5.78 3.68 -25.48
CA GLU A 102 6.23 4.88 -26.17
C GLU A 102 5.86 6.18 -25.42
N HIS A 103 4.69 6.23 -24.76
CA HIS A 103 4.25 7.38 -23.95
C HIS A 103 4.61 7.21 -22.47
N ASP A 104 4.49 5.99 -21.94
CA ASP A 104 4.67 5.65 -20.53
C ASP A 104 6.15 5.43 -20.18
N THR A 105 6.98 6.45 -20.38
CA THR A 105 8.39 6.44 -19.98
C THR A 105 8.54 6.12 -18.47
N PRO A 106 9.71 5.63 -18.00
CA PRO A 106 9.93 5.39 -16.58
C PRO A 106 9.55 6.57 -15.66
N ALA A 107 9.82 7.81 -16.10
CA ALA A 107 9.45 9.00 -15.35
C ALA A 107 7.93 9.20 -15.24
N VAL A 108 7.19 8.94 -16.33
CA VAL A 108 5.71 9.00 -16.34
C VAL A 108 5.13 7.91 -15.42
N LEU A 109 5.64 6.68 -15.51
CA LEU A 109 5.24 5.58 -14.64
C LEU A 109 5.54 5.87 -13.16
N LYS A 110 6.65 6.54 -12.86
CA LYS A 110 7.01 6.93 -11.49
C LYS A 110 6.04 7.95 -10.90
N GLU A 111 5.65 8.96 -11.66
CA GLU A 111 4.64 9.93 -11.19
C GLU A 111 3.23 9.30 -11.10
N TYR A 112 2.90 8.36 -11.98
CA TYR A 112 1.67 7.56 -11.88
C TYR A 112 1.65 6.74 -10.58
N ALA A 113 2.69 5.94 -10.33
CA ALA A 113 2.83 5.13 -9.12
C ALA A 113 2.71 5.97 -7.83
N LYS A 114 3.36 7.15 -7.81
CA LYS A 114 3.31 8.11 -6.71
C LYS A 114 1.92 8.69 -6.49
N THR A 115 1.15 8.92 -7.56
CA THR A 115 -0.22 9.43 -7.48
C THR A 115 -1.17 8.45 -6.80
N PHE A 116 -0.97 7.14 -7.01
CA PHE A 116 -1.77 6.09 -6.37
C PHE A 116 -1.17 5.58 -5.05
N HIS A 117 -0.10 6.22 -4.55
CA HIS A 117 0.59 5.82 -3.32
C HIS A 117 1.08 4.36 -3.36
N ALA A 118 1.54 3.89 -4.53
CA ALA A 118 2.19 2.60 -4.64
C ALA A 118 3.46 2.58 -3.78
N GLY A 119 3.64 1.49 -3.03
CA GLY A 119 4.68 1.35 -2.02
C GLY A 119 5.74 0.32 -2.40
N PRO A 120 6.63 -0.03 -1.45
CA PRO A 120 7.65 -1.04 -1.67
C PRO A 120 7.07 -2.38 -2.15
N GLY A 121 7.76 -3.01 -3.10
CA GLY A 121 7.31 -4.28 -3.69
C GLY A 121 6.35 -4.13 -4.87
N TRP A 122 5.93 -2.91 -5.23
CA TRP A 122 5.15 -2.65 -6.43
C TRP A 122 5.98 -1.92 -7.49
N LEU A 123 6.23 -2.59 -8.63
CA LEU A 123 6.95 -2.00 -9.76
C LEU A 123 5.99 -1.68 -10.91
N PHE A 124 6.29 -0.56 -11.58
CA PHE A 124 5.65 -0.13 -12.81
C PHE A 124 6.68 -0.26 -13.93
N LEU A 125 6.35 -1.02 -14.96
CA LEU A 125 7.34 -1.56 -15.89
C LEU A 125 7.07 -1.11 -17.32
N ASN A 126 8.13 -0.67 -18.00
CA ASN A 126 8.18 -0.38 -19.44
C ASN A 126 9.05 -1.44 -20.15
N GLY A 127 8.76 -1.75 -21.40
CA GLY A 127 9.58 -2.61 -22.25
C GLY A 127 9.31 -2.36 -23.72
N ARG A 128 10.05 -3.03 -24.61
CA ARG A 128 9.76 -2.95 -26.04
C ARG A 128 8.35 -3.50 -26.28
N ARG A 129 7.59 -2.87 -27.19
CA ARG A 129 6.26 -3.31 -27.62
C ARG A 129 6.13 -4.83 -27.78
N ALA A 130 7.01 -5.43 -28.58
CA ALA A 130 7.00 -6.87 -28.84
C ALA A 130 7.23 -7.74 -27.59
N ASP A 131 8.00 -7.25 -26.62
CA ASP A 131 8.26 -7.98 -25.36
C ASP A 131 7.04 -7.90 -24.43
N VAL A 132 6.38 -6.74 -24.37
CA VAL A 132 5.12 -6.56 -23.63
C VAL A 132 4.02 -7.45 -24.22
N ASP A 133 3.87 -7.46 -25.55
CA ASP A 133 2.87 -8.28 -26.24
C ASP A 133 3.13 -9.78 -26.02
N LEU A 134 4.40 -10.21 -26.00
CA LEU A 134 4.79 -11.57 -25.68
C LEU A 134 4.41 -11.97 -24.25
N ILE A 135 4.70 -11.10 -23.27
CA ILE A 135 4.29 -11.31 -21.87
C ILE A 135 2.76 -11.39 -21.80
N ALA A 136 2.05 -10.41 -22.35
CA ALA A 136 0.59 -10.35 -22.33
C ALA A 136 -0.05 -11.62 -22.91
N GLY A 137 0.46 -12.11 -24.05
CA GLY A 137 -0.02 -13.33 -24.69
C GLY A 137 0.25 -14.58 -23.84
N ARG A 138 1.46 -14.71 -23.27
CA ARG A 138 1.83 -15.86 -22.42
C ARG A 138 1.06 -15.90 -21.11
N LEU A 139 0.81 -14.74 -20.51
CA LEU A 139 0.03 -14.62 -19.26
C LEU A 139 -1.48 -14.71 -19.51
N GLY A 140 -1.92 -14.68 -20.78
CA GLY A 140 -3.33 -14.63 -21.15
C GLY A 140 -4.02 -13.34 -20.69
N LEU A 141 -3.25 -12.25 -20.62
CA LEU A 141 -3.69 -10.88 -20.32
C LEU A 141 -3.84 -10.02 -21.59
N ALA A 142 -3.44 -10.56 -22.76
CA ALA A 142 -3.59 -9.88 -24.04
C ALA A 142 -5.04 -9.49 -24.32
N THR A 143 -5.20 -8.32 -24.92
CA THR A 143 -6.50 -7.72 -25.15
C THR A 143 -7.02 -8.13 -26.54
N PRO A 144 -8.30 -8.49 -26.67
CA PRO A 144 -8.84 -8.96 -27.95
C PRO A 144 -9.10 -7.83 -28.97
N ASP A 145 -9.18 -6.56 -28.54
CA ASP A 145 -9.48 -5.41 -29.40
C ASP A 145 -8.47 -4.27 -29.23
N PRO A 146 -7.50 -4.12 -30.15
CA PRO A 146 -6.53 -3.02 -30.14
C PRO A 146 -7.15 -1.64 -30.34
N SER A 147 -8.39 -1.55 -30.84
CA SER A 147 -9.07 -0.28 -31.14
C SER A 147 -9.76 0.33 -29.92
N ASN A 148 -9.90 -0.44 -28.84
CA ASN A 148 -10.45 0.04 -27.58
C ASN A 148 -9.54 -0.32 -26.40
N PRO A 149 -8.36 0.32 -26.26
CA PRO A 149 -7.44 0.11 -25.14
C PRO A 149 -8.10 0.35 -23.77
N ASP A 150 -9.12 1.20 -23.72
CA ASP A 150 -9.89 1.54 -22.51
C ASP A 150 -10.97 0.48 -22.19
N GLY A 151 -11.38 -0.33 -23.17
CA GLY A 151 -12.51 -1.26 -23.11
C GLY A 151 -12.18 -2.63 -22.54
N HIS A 152 -11.12 -2.73 -21.74
CA HIS A 152 -10.62 -4.03 -21.28
C HIS A 152 -11.18 -4.42 -19.91
N ALA A 153 -11.37 -5.73 -19.73
CA ALA A 153 -11.58 -6.28 -18.42
C ALA A 153 -10.29 -6.04 -17.58
N PRO A 154 -10.39 -5.53 -16.35
CA PRO A 154 -9.27 -5.28 -15.45
C PRO A 154 -8.70 -6.62 -14.96
N ASN A 155 -8.02 -7.32 -15.87
CA ASN A 155 -7.51 -8.67 -15.65
C ASN A 155 -6.25 -8.58 -14.80
N LEU A 156 -6.30 -9.28 -13.66
CA LEU A 156 -5.18 -9.43 -12.76
C LEU A 156 -4.77 -10.90 -12.76
N LEU A 157 -3.54 -11.20 -13.18
CA LEU A 157 -2.97 -12.52 -12.98
C LEU A 157 -2.28 -12.55 -11.62
N VAL A 158 -2.68 -13.48 -10.77
CA VAL A 158 -2.02 -13.72 -9.49
C VAL A 158 -1.43 -15.12 -9.49
N GLY A 159 -0.20 -15.27 -9.01
CA GLY A 159 0.40 -16.59 -8.89
C GLY A 159 1.52 -16.68 -7.89
N ASN A 160 1.84 -17.92 -7.53
CA ASN A 160 2.99 -18.29 -6.75
C ASN A 160 3.81 -19.27 -7.58
N GLU A 161 4.98 -18.83 -8.04
CA GLU A 161 5.82 -19.62 -8.94
C GLU A 161 6.31 -20.90 -8.26
N ALA A 162 6.73 -20.81 -7.00
CA ALA A 162 7.26 -21.94 -6.24
C ALA A 162 6.22 -23.06 -6.00
N THR A 163 4.92 -22.73 -5.90
CA THR A 163 3.85 -23.71 -5.76
C THR A 163 3.20 -24.10 -7.09
N GLY A 164 3.48 -23.35 -8.16
CA GLY A 164 2.83 -23.50 -9.47
C GLY A 164 1.35 -23.12 -9.49
N GLN A 165 0.85 -22.42 -8.47
CA GLN A 165 -0.54 -21.98 -8.41
C GLN A 165 -0.71 -20.63 -9.11
N TRP A 166 -1.67 -20.57 -10.04
CA TRP A 166 -1.97 -19.38 -10.82
C TRP A 166 -3.49 -19.20 -10.92
N MET A 167 -3.96 -17.98 -10.75
CA MET A 167 -5.38 -17.60 -10.83
C MET A 167 -5.52 -16.32 -11.62
N ARG A 168 -6.55 -16.25 -12.49
CA ARG A 168 -7.02 -14.99 -13.02
C ARG A 168 -8.07 -14.42 -12.08
N ASN A 169 -7.88 -13.17 -11.70
CA ASN A 169 -8.77 -12.37 -10.90
C ASN A 169 -9.14 -11.10 -11.65
N SER A 170 -10.10 -10.38 -11.10
CA SER A 170 -10.32 -8.98 -11.46
C SER A 170 -9.50 -8.10 -10.52
N GLY A 171 -8.73 -7.16 -11.03
CA GLY A 171 -8.08 -6.13 -10.20
C GLY A 171 -9.08 -5.17 -9.54
N MET A 172 -10.35 -5.28 -9.92
CA MET A 172 -11.50 -4.57 -9.34
C MET A 172 -12.25 -5.37 -8.27
N ASP A 173 -11.80 -6.58 -7.93
CA ASP A 173 -12.43 -7.43 -6.93
C ASP A 173 -12.35 -6.83 -5.51
N ASN A 174 -13.07 -7.43 -4.56
CA ASN A 174 -13.04 -7.03 -3.17
C ASN A 174 -11.60 -7.11 -2.62
N PRO A 175 -11.05 -6.01 -2.10
CA PRO A 175 -9.64 -5.95 -1.73
C PRO A 175 -9.28 -6.90 -0.59
N LYS A 176 -10.22 -7.20 0.31
CA LYS A 176 -10.00 -8.18 1.39
C LYS A 176 -9.97 -9.61 0.87
N PHE A 177 -10.81 -9.92 -0.11
CA PHE A 177 -10.79 -11.23 -0.76
C PHE A 177 -9.48 -11.40 -1.52
N LEU A 178 -9.11 -10.43 -2.34
CA LEU A 178 -7.87 -10.48 -3.11
C LEU A 178 -6.62 -10.56 -2.21
N ALA A 179 -6.56 -9.79 -1.12
CA ALA A 179 -5.47 -9.88 -0.15
C ALA A 179 -5.38 -11.27 0.51
N ARG A 180 -6.50 -11.93 0.82
CA ARG A 180 -6.51 -13.32 1.32
C ARG A 180 -6.10 -14.33 0.27
N THR A 181 -6.56 -14.17 -0.98
CA THR A 181 -6.16 -15.04 -2.10
C THR A 181 -4.64 -14.99 -2.29
N ILE A 182 -4.07 -13.79 -2.30
CA ILE A 182 -2.61 -13.58 -2.43
C ILE A 182 -1.86 -14.07 -1.20
N GLY A 183 -2.30 -13.69 -0.01
CA GLY A 183 -1.57 -13.89 1.23
C GLY A 183 -1.65 -15.30 1.83
N ASP A 184 -2.77 -16.00 1.61
CA ASP A 184 -3.09 -17.27 2.27
C ASP A 184 -3.25 -18.42 1.26
N TRP A 185 -4.07 -18.23 0.22
CA TRP A 185 -4.48 -19.32 -0.67
C TRP A 185 -3.35 -19.80 -1.58
N LEU A 186 -2.66 -18.86 -2.25
CA LEU A 186 -1.57 -19.18 -3.19
C LEU A 186 -0.33 -19.80 -2.53
N ASP A 187 -0.21 -19.68 -1.22
CA ASP A 187 0.87 -20.29 -0.44
C ASP A 187 0.54 -21.72 0.00
N SER A 188 -0.49 -22.36 -0.58
CA SER A 188 -0.95 -23.71 -0.23
C SER A 188 -1.18 -23.91 1.27
N TRP A 189 -1.52 -22.86 2.01
CA TRP A 189 -1.67 -22.89 3.47
C TRP A 189 -0.38 -23.30 4.22
N ARG A 190 0.80 -23.11 3.62
CA ARG A 190 2.10 -23.45 4.23
C ARG A 190 2.53 -22.47 5.33
N GLY A 191 1.93 -21.28 5.38
CA GLY A 191 2.08 -20.35 6.50
C GLY A 191 1.46 -20.89 7.81
N PRO A 192 1.90 -20.39 8.98
CA PRO A 192 1.33 -20.80 10.25
C PRO A 192 -0.19 -20.53 10.26
N ARG A 193 -0.98 -21.61 10.38
CA ARG A 193 -2.44 -21.51 10.52
C ARG A 193 -2.74 -20.70 11.79
N ARG A 194 -3.18 -19.45 11.62
CA ARG A 194 -3.78 -18.70 12.71
C ARG A 194 -4.98 -19.51 13.25
N PRO A 195 -5.14 -19.65 14.58
CA PRO A 195 -6.32 -20.29 15.13
C PRO A 195 -7.57 -19.62 14.56
N LEU A 196 -8.40 -20.39 13.88
CA LEU A 196 -9.67 -19.88 13.37
C LEU A 196 -10.58 -19.64 14.57
N LYS A 197 -11.11 -18.42 14.69
CA LYS A 197 -12.16 -18.11 15.66
C LYS A 197 -13.41 -18.90 15.29
N SER A 198 -14.18 -19.33 16.28
CA SER A 198 -15.46 -19.99 16.04
C SER A 198 -16.42 -19.05 15.31
N TYR A 199 -17.32 -19.58 14.48
CA TYR A 199 -18.43 -18.80 13.91
C TYR A 199 -19.26 -18.12 15.00
N ALA A 200 -19.33 -18.69 16.21
CA ALA A 200 -20.00 -18.07 17.35
C ALA A 200 -19.34 -16.74 17.81
N GLU A 201 -18.07 -16.52 17.47
CA GLU A 201 -17.33 -15.29 17.77
C GLU A 201 -17.33 -14.31 16.58
N ALA A 202 -18.00 -14.65 15.48
CA ALA A 202 -18.08 -13.77 14.32
C ALA A 202 -18.88 -12.52 14.72
N PRO A 203 -18.35 -11.31 14.50
CA PRO A 203 -19.07 -10.09 14.82
C PRO A 203 -20.35 -10.01 13.99
N THR A 204 -21.47 -9.68 14.62
CA THR A 204 -22.70 -9.34 13.91
C THR A 204 -22.44 -8.06 13.11
N MET A 205 -22.53 -8.15 11.78
CA MET A 205 -22.35 -7.01 10.90
C MET A 205 -23.70 -6.41 10.51
N THR A 206 -24.02 -5.25 11.04
CA THR A 206 -25.10 -4.39 10.54
C THR A 206 -24.49 -3.33 9.63
N LEU A 207 -24.41 -3.63 8.33
CA LEU A 207 -24.02 -2.66 7.31
C LEU A 207 -25.27 -2.00 6.74
N THR A 208 -25.33 -0.68 6.80
CA THR A 208 -26.35 0.05 6.04
C THR A 208 -26.03 -0.02 4.55
N ARG A 209 -27.03 0.16 3.68
CA ARG A 209 -26.81 0.25 2.23
C ARG A 209 -25.79 1.32 1.88
N GLY A 210 -25.88 2.50 2.49
CA GLY A 210 -24.95 3.61 2.25
C GLY A 210 -23.51 3.31 2.66
N GLU A 211 -23.33 2.68 3.83
CA GLU A 211 -22.00 2.26 4.30
C GLU A 211 -21.39 1.18 3.39
N TYR A 212 -22.20 0.20 2.98
CA TYR A 212 -21.78 -0.83 2.03
C TYR A 212 -21.38 -0.21 0.69
N THR A 213 -22.19 0.69 0.14
CA THR A 213 -21.91 1.39 -1.11
C THR A 213 -20.62 2.19 -1.01
N PHE A 214 -20.43 2.96 0.06
CA PHE A 214 -19.19 3.72 0.28
C PHE A 214 -17.95 2.82 0.32
N LYS A 215 -17.98 1.76 1.15
CA LYS A 215 -16.85 0.83 1.30
C LYS A 215 -16.52 0.11 0.00
N SER A 216 -17.55 -0.25 -0.76
CA SER A 216 -17.40 -1.02 -1.99
C SER A 216 -16.98 -0.16 -3.18
N HIS A 217 -17.45 1.08 -3.29
CA HIS A 217 -17.26 1.90 -4.49
C HIS A 217 -16.39 3.15 -4.29
N CYS A 218 -16.36 3.74 -3.10
CA CYS A 218 -15.73 5.04 -2.87
C CYS A 218 -14.40 4.97 -2.09
N ALA A 219 -14.29 4.04 -1.14
CA ALA A 219 -13.20 4.00 -0.15
C ALA A 219 -11.79 3.72 -0.71
N ALA A 220 -11.67 3.36 -1.99
CA ALA A 220 -10.37 3.23 -2.65
C ALA A 220 -9.70 4.57 -2.89
N CYS A 221 -10.50 5.58 -3.24
CA CYS A 221 -9.98 6.90 -3.58
C CYS A 221 -10.26 7.93 -2.48
N HIS A 222 -11.34 7.75 -1.72
CA HIS A 222 -11.81 8.70 -0.72
C HIS A 222 -11.66 8.20 0.71
N THR A 223 -11.46 9.16 1.60
CA THR A 223 -11.37 9.01 3.06
C THR A 223 -12.56 9.70 3.74
N LEU A 224 -12.79 9.40 5.02
CA LEU A 224 -13.74 10.10 5.87
C LEU A 224 -13.01 10.54 7.14
N GLY A 225 -12.51 11.79 7.14
CA GLY A 225 -11.71 12.35 8.23
C GLY A 225 -10.24 11.91 8.25
N GLY A 226 -9.78 11.24 7.19
CA GLY A 226 -8.38 10.81 7.01
C GLY A 226 -7.52 11.82 6.23
N GLY A 227 -8.11 12.92 5.75
CA GLY A 227 -7.45 13.92 4.91
C GLY A 227 -7.38 13.51 3.43
N PRO A 228 -6.87 14.39 2.55
CA PRO A 228 -6.78 14.12 1.12
C PRO A 228 -6.04 12.83 0.80
N HIS A 229 -6.56 12.05 -0.16
CA HIS A 229 -5.94 10.83 -0.66
C HIS A 229 -5.79 10.92 -2.19
N ILE A 230 -6.15 9.88 -2.94
CA ILE A 230 -6.28 9.94 -4.41
C ILE A 230 -7.36 10.96 -4.78
N GLY A 231 -8.48 10.97 -4.05
CA GLY A 231 -9.51 11.99 -4.12
C GLY A 231 -9.62 12.81 -2.82
N PRO A 232 -10.55 13.78 -2.78
CA PRO A 232 -10.83 14.55 -1.57
C PRO A 232 -11.33 13.68 -0.42
N ASP A 233 -11.06 14.15 0.80
CA ASP A 233 -11.74 13.65 1.99
C ASP A 233 -13.21 14.07 1.93
N LEU A 234 -14.11 13.14 2.27
CA LEU A 234 -15.56 13.34 2.15
C LEU A 234 -16.24 13.59 3.50
N ALA A 235 -15.50 13.72 4.61
CA ALA A 235 -16.09 14.05 5.89
C ALA A 235 -16.80 15.41 5.84
N GLY A 236 -18.10 15.40 6.13
CA GLY A 236 -18.93 16.60 6.12
C GLY A 236 -19.31 17.10 4.71
N VAL A 237 -18.92 16.41 3.64
CA VAL A 237 -19.18 16.88 2.26
C VAL A 237 -20.67 17.11 2.01
N ALA A 238 -21.52 16.20 2.52
CA ALA A 238 -22.98 16.27 2.38
C ALA A 238 -23.62 17.48 3.08
N ARG A 239 -22.94 18.11 4.04
CA ARG A 239 -23.37 19.34 4.69
C ARG A 239 -22.85 20.61 4.03
N THR A 240 -21.73 20.48 3.29
CA THR A 240 -21.02 21.64 2.71
C THR A 240 -21.34 21.87 1.25
N ARG A 241 -21.79 20.85 0.52
CA ARG A 241 -22.03 20.91 -0.92
C ARG A 241 -23.51 20.80 -1.21
N ASP A 242 -23.95 21.51 -2.24
CA ASP A 242 -25.31 21.38 -2.75
C ASP A 242 -25.65 19.91 -3.07
N ARG A 243 -26.84 19.49 -2.64
CA ARG A 243 -27.26 18.10 -2.75
C ARG A 243 -27.45 17.67 -4.20
N GLN A 244 -28.03 18.50 -5.05
CA GLN A 244 -28.25 18.16 -6.46
C GLN A 244 -26.93 18.05 -7.20
N TRP A 245 -25.98 18.94 -6.89
CA TRP A 245 -24.62 18.85 -7.41
C TRP A 245 -23.95 17.54 -6.98
N LEU A 246 -24.05 17.13 -5.70
CA LEU A 246 -23.48 15.87 -5.22
C LEU A 246 -24.09 14.65 -5.90
N GLU A 247 -25.42 14.61 -6.02
CA GLU A 247 -26.12 13.52 -6.69
C GLU A 247 -25.68 13.37 -8.14
N ARG A 248 -25.56 14.50 -8.85
CA ARG A 248 -25.09 14.51 -10.24
C ARG A 248 -23.64 14.08 -10.35
N PHE A 249 -22.76 14.62 -9.51
CA PHE A 249 -21.33 14.31 -9.57
C PHE A 249 -21.02 12.86 -9.22
N ILE A 250 -21.76 12.24 -8.30
CA ILE A 250 -21.57 10.82 -7.98
C ILE A 250 -22.05 9.91 -9.12
N ARG A 251 -23.11 10.30 -9.85
CA ARG A 251 -23.67 9.49 -10.96
C ARG A 251 -22.94 9.69 -12.29
N GLU A 252 -22.53 10.92 -12.58
CA GLU A 252 -22.07 11.35 -13.90
C GLU A 252 -20.84 12.28 -13.80
N PRO A 253 -19.79 11.91 -13.03
CA PRO A 253 -18.61 12.78 -12.82
C PRO A 253 -17.87 13.07 -14.12
N ASP A 254 -17.86 12.08 -15.04
CA ASP A 254 -17.27 12.15 -16.35
C ASP A 254 -17.92 13.24 -17.21
N LYS A 255 -19.26 13.26 -17.26
CA LYS A 255 -19.99 14.28 -18.01
C LYS A 255 -19.83 15.67 -17.41
N MET A 256 -19.85 15.78 -16.09
CA MET A 256 -19.64 17.08 -15.42
C MET A 256 -18.28 17.67 -15.74
N LEU A 257 -17.24 16.83 -15.82
CA LEU A 257 -15.91 17.27 -16.22
C LEU A 257 -15.86 17.65 -17.70
N ASP A 258 -16.51 16.89 -18.59
CA ASP A 258 -16.57 17.19 -20.04
C ASP A 258 -17.38 18.45 -20.36
N GLU A 259 -18.38 18.76 -19.54
CA GLU A 259 -19.15 20.01 -19.58
C GLU A 259 -18.40 21.19 -18.95
N HIS A 260 -17.20 20.97 -18.41
CA HIS A 260 -16.40 21.97 -17.73
C HIS A 260 -17.12 22.60 -16.52
N ASP A 261 -17.83 21.79 -15.73
CA ASP A 261 -18.36 22.23 -14.43
C ASP A 261 -17.19 22.83 -13.61
N PRO A 262 -17.31 24.08 -13.11
CA PRO A 262 -16.18 24.77 -12.48
C PRO A 262 -15.61 24.00 -11.29
N ILE A 263 -16.48 23.41 -10.46
CA ILE A 263 -16.05 22.71 -9.25
C ILE A 263 -15.43 21.36 -9.61
N ALA A 264 -16.01 20.62 -10.56
CA ALA A 264 -15.44 19.37 -11.05
C ALA A 264 -14.06 19.59 -11.67
N SER A 265 -13.90 20.67 -12.44
CA SER A 265 -12.64 21.05 -13.11
C SER A 265 -11.55 21.43 -12.10
N ASP A 266 -11.91 22.23 -11.08
CA ASP A 266 -10.99 22.60 -9.99
C ASP A 266 -10.55 21.37 -9.19
N LEU A 267 -11.48 20.49 -8.84
CA LEU A 267 -11.16 19.23 -8.16
C LEU A 267 -10.26 18.36 -9.03
N PHE A 268 -10.54 18.24 -10.33
CA PHE A 268 -9.70 17.46 -11.24
C PHE A 268 -8.26 17.97 -11.27
N ALA A 269 -8.06 19.29 -11.39
CA ALA A 269 -6.74 19.90 -11.34
C ALA A 269 -6.06 19.71 -9.97
N GLN A 270 -6.81 19.89 -8.88
CA GLN A 270 -6.30 19.73 -7.51
C GLN A 270 -5.82 18.30 -7.22
N TYR A 271 -6.51 17.30 -7.76
CA TYR A 271 -6.24 15.87 -7.56
C TYR A 271 -5.49 15.26 -8.74
N LYS A 272 -4.48 15.99 -9.24
CA LYS A 272 -3.48 15.55 -10.23
C LYS A 272 -4.08 14.99 -11.52
N ASN A 273 -5.19 15.55 -11.98
CA ASN A 273 -5.88 15.12 -13.19
C ASN A 273 -6.31 13.64 -13.17
N VAL A 274 -6.57 13.08 -11.98
CA VAL A 274 -7.19 11.76 -11.86
C VAL A 274 -8.70 11.93 -12.01
N ARG A 275 -9.27 11.37 -13.08
CA ARG A 275 -10.71 11.43 -13.35
C ARG A 275 -11.45 10.53 -12.34
N MET A 276 -12.48 11.06 -11.68
CA MET A 276 -13.41 10.23 -10.91
C MET A 276 -14.22 9.37 -11.91
N PRO A 277 -14.15 8.04 -11.83
CA PRO A 277 -14.83 7.17 -12.78
C PRO A 277 -16.34 7.20 -12.55
N ASN A 278 -17.09 6.93 -13.62
CA ASN A 278 -18.51 6.64 -13.49
C ASN A 278 -18.68 5.25 -12.85
N LEU A 279 -19.21 5.22 -11.63
CA LEU A 279 -19.37 3.99 -10.84
C LEU A 279 -20.68 3.23 -11.16
N ALA A 280 -21.47 3.73 -12.12
CA ALA A 280 -22.76 3.17 -12.55
C ALA A 280 -23.75 2.93 -11.38
N LEU A 281 -23.70 3.80 -10.36
CA LEU A 281 -24.56 3.70 -9.19
C LEU A 281 -26.02 4.07 -9.54
N THR A 282 -26.96 3.33 -8.96
CA THR A 282 -28.39 3.68 -9.07
C THR A 282 -28.70 4.92 -8.24
N HIS A 283 -29.81 5.62 -8.53
CA HIS A 283 -30.27 6.75 -7.72
C HIS A 283 -30.39 6.36 -6.23
N ALA A 284 -30.95 5.18 -5.94
CA ALA A 284 -31.08 4.68 -4.58
C ALA A 284 -29.73 4.45 -3.88
N ASP A 285 -28.69 4.05 -4.62
CA ASP A 285 -27.34 3.91 -4.05
C ASP A 285 -26.68 5.26 -3.79
N VAL A 286 -26.92 6.24 -4.68
CA VAL A 286 -26.45 7.61 -4.51
C VAL A 286 -27.12 8.28 -3.32
N ASP A 287 -28.43 8.15 -3.18
CA ASP A 287 -29.16 8.66 -2.01
C ASP A 287 -28.67 8.01 -0.71
N ALA A 288 -28.48 6.69 -0.72
CA ALA A 288 -28.00 5.96 0.44
C ALA A 288 -26.58 6.38 0.85
N VAL A 289 -25.67 6.57 -0.12
CA VAL A 289 -24.30 6.99 0.20
C VAL A 289 -24.26 8.44 0.67
N ILE A 290 -25.04 9.36 0.09
CA ILE A 290 -25.13 10.75 0.57
C ILE A 290 -25.69 10.79 1.99
N ALA A 291 -26.74 10.02 2.30
CA ALA A 291 -27.29 9.93 3.65
C ALA A 291 -26.28 9.33 4.65
N TYR A 292 -25.47 8.36 4.21
CA TYR A 292 -24.37 7.83 5.01
C TYR A 292 -23.28 8.88 5.26
N LEU A 293 -22.88 9.66 4.24
CA LEU A 293 -21.90 10.75 4.38
C LEU A 293 -22.39 11.87 5.29
N ASP A 294 -23.69 12.17 5.28
CA ASP A 294 -24.29 13.16 6.18
C ASP A 294 -24.38 12.65 7.62
N SER A 295 -24.86 11.42 7.81
CA SER A 295 -24.91 10.80 9.15
C SER A 295 -23.53 10.39 9.69
N TYR A 296 -22.49 10.42 8.85
CA TYR A 296 -21.13 10.11 9.27
C TYR A 296 -20.65 11.16 10.27
N VAL A 297 -20.62 10.73 11.52
CA VAL A 297 -19.84 11.34 12.58
C VAL A 297 -18.55 10.54 12.64
N PRO A 298 -17.36 11.16 12.50
CA PRO A 298 -16.11 10.48 12.81
C PRO A 298 -16.30 9.87 14.19
N ALA A 299 -16.15 8.56 14.32
CA ALA A 299 -16.24 7.94 15.63
C ALA A 299 -15.30 8.71 16.54
N ALA A 300 -15.82 9.37 17.58
CA ALA A 300 -15.02 10.05 18.58
C ALA A 300 -14.12 8.98 19.19
N ALA A 301 -12.89 8.84 18.67
CA ALA A 301 -11.95 7.75 18.93
C ALA A 301 -12.61 6.54 19.62
N ALA A 302 -13.58 5.90 18.95
CA ALA A 302 -14.14 4.68 19.50
C ALA A 302 -12.96 3.72 19.63
N PRO A 303 -12.72 3.11 20.81
CA PRO A 303 -11.49 2.38 21.09
C PRO A 303 -11.31 1.36 19.97
N ALA A 304 -10.20 1.51 19.25
CA ALA A 304 -9.89 0.67 18.10
C ALA A 304 -10.10 -0.78 18.53
N ALA A 305 -11.02 -1.46 17.85
CA ALA A 305 -11.26 -2.88 18.06
C ALA A 305 -9.90 -3.59 18.06
N ALA A 306 -9.59 -4.24 19.17
CA ALA A 306 -8.27 -4.73 19.52
C ALA A 306 -7.56 -5.44 18.35
N ALA A 307 -6.70 -4.68 17.66
CA ALA A 307 -5.50 -5.24 17.06
C ALA A 307 -4.60 -5.70 18.22
N PRO A 308 -3.81 -6.78 18.08
CA PRO A 308 -3.00 -7.31 19.17
C PRO A 308 -2.17 -6.18 19.76
N THR A 309 -2.46 -5.85 21.01
CA THR A 309 -1.74 -4.87 21.82
C THR A 309 -0.35 -5.40 22.09
N ASN A 310 0.56 -5.14 21.17
CA ASN A 310 1.96 -4.99 21.49
C ASN A 310 2.27 -3.49 21.44
N THR A 311 1.68 -2.71 22.36
CA THR A 311 2.22 -1.40 22.72
C THR A 311 3.59 -1.64 23.33
N VAL A 312 4.64 -1.51 22.52
CA VAL A 312 6.00 -1.53 23.03
C VAL A 312 6.26 -0.14 23.59
N ALA A 313 6.34 -0.03 24.92
CA ALA A 313 6.78 1.20 25.56
C ALA A 313 8.14 1.61 24.95
N ILE A 314 8.26 2.85 24.47
CA ILE A 314 9.52 3.34 23.90
C ILE A 314 10.57 3.31 25.04
N PRO A 315 11.69 2.58 24.87
CA PRO A 315 12.76 2.60 25.87
C PRO A 315 13.28 4.02 26.09
N ALA A 316 13.50 4.43 27.34
CA ALA A 316 13.99 5.78 27.66
C ALA A 316 15.25 6.20 26.86
N PRO A 317 16.27 5.34 26.66
CA PRO A 317 17.43 5.70 25.84
C PRO A 317 17.10 6.02 24.38
N LEU A 318 16.07 5.40 23.83
CA LEU A 318 15.59 5.66 22.47
C LEU A 318 14.90 7.02 22.43
N LEU A 319 13.97 7.27 23.37
CA LEU A 319 13.22 8.52 23.45
C LEU A 319 14.14 9.72 23.70
N ASP A 320 15.09 9.60 24.63
CA ASP A 320 16.00 10.70 24.95
C ASP A 320 16.93 11.03 23.78
N ALA A 321 17.44 10.02 23.07
CA ALA A 321 18.23 10.24 21.87
C ALA A 321 17.39 10.87 20.73
N TYR A 322 16.14 10.46 20.57
CA TYR A 322 15.22 11.09 19.62
C TYR A 322 14.99 12.58 19.94
N LEU A 323 14.74 12.90 21.21
CA LEU A 323 14.55 14.29 21.66
C LEU A 323 15.82 15.13 21.52
N HIS A 324 17.00 14.52 21.64
CA HIS A 324 18.26 15.21 21.37
C HIS A 324 18.36 15.66 19.90
N VAL A 325 17.99 14.79 18.95
CA VAL A 325 17.94 15.14 17.51
C VAL A 325 16.93 16.27 17.28
N HIS A 326 15.72 16.15 17.84
CA HIS A 326 14.70 17.19 17.77
C HIS A 326 15.25 18.55 18.22
N ASP A 327 15.91 18.60 19.38
CA ASP A 327 16.44 19.84 19.94
C ASP A 327 17.62 20.41 19.12
N ALA A 328 18.40 19.56 18.43
CA ALA A 328 19.42 20.02 17.51
C ALA A 328 18.79 20.70 16.26
N LEU A 329 17.80 20.05 15.65
CA LEU A 329 17.15 20.52 14.42
C LEU A 329 16.29 21.77 14.62
N THR A 330 15.67 21.93 15.79
CA THR A 330 14.94 23.17 16.16
C THR A 330 15.87 24.37 16.30
N ARG A 331 17.16 24.13 16.58
CA ARG A 331 18.21 25.17 16.67
C ARG A 331 18.99 25.36 15.37
N ASP A 332 18.59 24.70 14.28
CA ASP A 332 19.30 24.68 13.00
C ASP A 332 20.75 24.12 13.11
N ARG A 333 20.97 23.13 13.98
CA ARG A 333 22.29 22.52 14.21
C ARG A 333 22.31 21.01 13.93
N MET A 334 23.49 20.50 13.61
CA MET A 334 23.78 19.08 13.42
C MET A 334 24.60 18.45 14.56
N ASP A 335 25.02 19.25 15.55
CA ASP A 335 25.82 18.79 16.68
C ASP A 335 25.10 17.67 17.44
N GLY A 336 25.77 16.53 17.60
CA GLY A 336 25.23 15.36 18.33
C GLY A 336 24.14 14.57 17.59
N VAL A 337 23.72 15.00 16.38
CA VAL A 337 22.67 14.32 15.61
C VAL A 337 23.09 12.90 15.21
N HIS A 338 24.33 12.71 14.75
CA HIS A 338 24.82 11.37 14.37
C HIS A 338 24.99 10.43 15.57
N ASP A 339 25.50 10.94 16.69
CA ASP A 339 25.66 10.13 17.91
C ASP A 339 24.31 9.69 18.48
N ALA A 340 23.33 10.60 18.49
CA ALA A 340 21.97 10.30 18.86
C ALA A 340 21.33 9.30 17.87
N ALA A 341 21.51 9.49 16.55
CA ALA A 341 21.03 8.56 15.54
C ALA A 341 21.60 7.14 15.73
N GLY A 342 22.89 7.02 16.05
CA GLY A 342 23.53 5.74 16.36
C GLY A 342 22.94 5.08 17.61
N THR A 343 22.59 5.87 18.62
CA THR A 343 21.92 5.39 19.84
C THR A 343 20.51 4.90 19.55
N ILE A 344 19.75 5.65 18.76
CA ILE A 344 18.39 5.27 18.31
C ILE A 344 18.45 3.97 17.50
N ALA A 345 19.38 3.85 16.55
CA ALA A 345 19.53 2.65 15.72
C ALA A 345 19.76 1.41 16.59
N ARG A 346 20.72 1.45 17.53
CA ARG A 346 21.01 0.34 18.44
C ARG A 346 19.83 0.00 19.34
N ALA A 347 19.21 1.00 19.95
CA ALA A 347 18.06 0.81 20.84
C ALA A 347 16.88 0.21 20.06
N ALA A 348 16.60 0.69 18.85
CA ALA A 348 15.56 0.17 17.98
C ALA A 348 15.84 -1.27 17.53
N THR A 349 17.08 -1.61 17.16
CA THR A 349 17.45 -3.00 16.84
C THR A 349 17.20 -3.96 18.00
N SER A 350 17.41 -3.53 19.25
CA SER A 350 17.15 -4.35 20.44
C SER A 350 15.67 -4.70 20.66
N LEU A 351 14.75 -3.97 20.01
CA LEU A 351 13.32 -4.24 20.01
C LEU A 351 12.91 -5.33 18.99
N GLY A 352 13.87 -5.90 18.26
CA GLY A 352 13.62 -6.92 17.25
C GLY A 352 12.78 -6.39 16.08
N PRO A 353 11.88 -7.22 15.49
CA PRO A 353 11.09 -6.83 14.32
C PRO A 353 10.29 -5.54 14.51
N SER A 354 9.77 -5.28 15.72
CA SER A 354 9.00 -4.08 16.03
C SER A 354 9.82 -2.79 15.87
N GLY A 355 11.14 -2.83 16.11
CA GLY A 355 12.01 -1.65 15.98
C GLY A 355 12.66 -1.48 14.61
N ALA A 356 12.46 -2.40 13.66
CA ALA A 356 13.16 -2.40 12.37
C ALA A 356 12.97 -1.11 11.56
N ALA A 357 11.74 -0.58 11.51
CA ALA A 357 11.45 0.68 10.82
C ALA A 357 12.16 1.88 11.48
N THR A 358 12.20 1.91 12.81
CA THR A 358 12.89 2.98 13.57
C THR A 358 14.41 2.89 13.38
N ALA A 359 14.98 1.68 13.37
CA ALA A 359 16.41 1.45 13.12
C ALA A 359 16.83 1.86 11.69
N SER A 360 16.00 1.52 10.69
CA SER A 360 16.20 1.92 9.30
C SER A 360 16.14 3.45 9.14
N ALA A 361 15.13 4.09 9.74
CA ALA A 361 15.00 5.54 9.70
C ALA A 361 16.18 6.27 10.38
N ALA A 362 16.66 5.75 11.52
CA ALA A 362 17.85 6.28 12.19
C ALA A 362 19.12 6.15 11.35
N SER A 363 19.24 5.09 10.53
CA SER A 363 20.36 4.93 9.58
C SER A 363 20.39 6.04 8.51
N GLY A 364 19.22 6.49 8.05
CA GLY A 364 19.13 7.64 7.14
C GLY A 364 19.62 8.95 7.77
N LEU A 365 19.47 9.10 9.09
CA LEU A 365 19.95 10.26 9.82
C LEU A 365 21.49 10.20 10.02
N LEU A 366 22.06 9.02 10.26
CA LEU A 366 23.51 8.79 10.30
C LEU A 366 24.21 9.17 8.98
N GLN A 367 23.52 9.00 7.85
CA GLN A 367 24.06 9.30 6.52
C GLN A 367 23.87 10.77 6.10
N SER A 368 23.11 11.56 6.87
CA SER A 368 22.83 12.95 6.51
C SER A 368 24.05 13.85 6.72
N GLN A 369 24.46 14.57 5.67
CA GLN A 369 25.57 15.53 5.74
C GLN A 369 25.09 16.98 5.87
N GLU A 370 23.85 17.26 5.45
CA GLU A 370 23.26 18.59 5.39
C GLU A 370 22.00 18.69 6.26
N LEU A 371 21.72 19.88 6.78
CA LEU A 371 20.57 20.13 7.68
C LEU A 371 19.22 19.79 7.02
N SER A 372 19.06 20.05 5.72
CA SER A 372 17.86 19.68 4.97
C SER A 372 17.67 18.16 4.89
N ALA A 373 18.72 17.42 4.56
CA ALA A 373 18.71 15.96 4.53
C ALA A 373 18.43 15.37 5.92
N ALA A 374 18.98 15.97 6.97
CA ALA A 374 18.73 15.56 8.35
C ALA A 374 17.26 15.76 8.76
N ARG A 375 16.61 16.84 8.31
CA ARG A 375 15.17 17.10 8.54
C ARG A 375 14.27 16.10 7.84
N GLU A 376 14.59 15.74 6.60
CA GLU A 376 13.86 14.69 5.86
C GLU A 376 14.04 13.32 6.52
N ALA A 377 15.26 12.99 6.95
CA ALA A 377 15.53 11.76 7.70
C ALA A 377 14.80 11.75 9.04
N PHE A 378 14.78 12.89 9.75
CA PHE A 378 14.06 13.04 11.02
C PHE A 378 12.54 12.93 10.84
N ALA A 379 11.97 13.37 9.72
CA ALA A 379 10.56 13.15 9.42
C ALA A 379 10.21 11.66 9.35
N ARG A 380 11.03 10.87 8.63
CA ARG A 380 10.88 9.40 8.56
C ARG A 380 11.04 8.75 9.93
N LEU A 381 12.00 9.22 10.72
CA LEU A 381 12.25 8.71 12.06
C LEU A 381 11.10 9.03 13.02
N SER A 382 10.54 10.23 12.95
CA SER A 382 9.41 10.65 13.77
C SER A 382 8.16 9.81 13.48
N GLU A 383 7.87 9.58 12.20
CA GLU A 383 6.75 8.73 11.79
C GLU A 383 6.91 7.29 12.29
N ALA A 384 8.12 6.72 12.15
CA ALA A 384 8.43 5.37 12.61
C ALA A 384 8.29 5.25 14.14
N LEU A 385 8.74 6.26 14.89
CA LEU A 385 8.67 6.24 16.36
C LEU A 385 7.25 6.47 16.89
N ILE A 386 6.48 7.36 16.27
CA ILE A 386 5.04 7.54 16.58
C ILE A 386 4.27 6.25 16.31
N THR A 387 4.58 5.58 15.19
CA THR A 387 4.00 4.28 14.85
C THR A 387 4.38 3.22 15.88
N LEU A 388 5.65 3.15 16.29
CA LEU A 388 6.16 2.23 17.30
C LEU A 388 5.49 2.40 18.67
N ARG A 389 5.19 3.64 19.07
CA ARG A 389 4.50 3.95 20.32
C ARG A 389 3.05 3.44 20.36
N GLY A 390 2.43 3.25 19.19
CA GLY A 390 0.99 3.13 19.07
C GLY A 390 0.31 4.49 19.05
N SER A 391 -0.77 4.60 18.28
CA SER A 391 -1.49 5.83 17.96
C SER A 391 -2.34 6.41 19.11
N SER A 392 -2.11 6.01 20.36
CA SER A 392 -2.76 6.70 21.50
C SER A 392 -2.07 8.04 21.75
N ASP A 393 -2.84 9.11 21.79
CA ASP A 393 -2.42 10.44 22.28
C ASP A 393 -2.10 10.42 23.79
N SER A 394 -2.40 9.30 24.46
CA SER A 394 -2.15 9.00 25.86
C SER A 394 -1.38 7.68 25.99
N ALA A 395 -0.08 7.69 25.74
CA ALA A 395 0.79 6.82 26.50
C ALA A 395 1.04 7.54 27.83
N GLU A 396 0.16 7.34 28.82
CA GLU A 396 0.39 7.84 30.17
C GLU A 396 1.75 7.29 30.66
N GLY A 397 2.79 8.16 30.71
CA GLY A 397 4.06 7.84 31.36
C GLY A 397 5.35 8.35 30.71
N ASP A 398 5.38 8.78 29.43
CA ASP A 398 6.63 9.14 28.73
C ASP A 398 6.91 10.67 28.62
N GLY A 399 5.92 11.49 28.97
CA GLY A 399 6.05 12.96 29.08
C GLY A 399 6.19 13.70 27.76
N VAL A 400 5.86 13.06 26.62
CA VAL A 400 5.91 13.68 25.29
C VAL A 400 4.52 13.79 24.66
N SER A 401 4.34 14.81 23.83
CA SER A 401 3.12 15.04 23.05
C SER A 401 3.41 15.00 21.55
N VAL A 402 2.42 14.62 20.75
CA VAL A 402 2.53 14.65 19.28
C VAL A 402 2.19 16.05 18.78
N ALA A 403 3.15 16.68 18.12
CA ALA A 403 2.97 17.92 17.39
C ALA A 403 2.96 17.66 15.88
N TYR A 404 2.32 18.56 15.13
CA TYR A 404 2.06 18.43 13.70
C TYR A 404 2.34 19.74 12.96
N CYS A 405 3.02 19.62 11.81
CA CYS A 405 3.31 20.75 10.92
C CYS A 405 2.41 20.67 9.68
N PRO A 406 1.49 21.64 9.47
CA PRO A 406 0.59 21.62 8.32
C PRO A 406 1.27 21.84 6.97
N MET A 407 2.44 22.49 6.96
CA MET A 407 3.17 22.81 5.73
C MET A 407 3.93 21.60 5.19
N THR A 408 4.66 20.88 6.05
CA THR A 408 5.39 19.67 5.65
C THR A 408 4.54 18.41 5.76
N ARG A 409 3.39 18.49 6.44
CA ARG A 409 2.50 17.35 6.74
C ARG A 409 3.18 16.24 7.53
N HIS A 410 4.15 16.59 8.37
CA HIS A 410 4.85 15.67 9.24
C HIS A 410 4.51 15.92 10.72
N SER A 411 4.51 14.85 11.49
CA SER A 411 4.32 14.87 12.95
C SER A 411 5.65 14.58 13.67
N TRP A 412 5.81 15.08 14.88
CA TRP A 412 6.97 14.80 15.75
C TRP A 412 6.56 14.66 17.21
N LEU A 413 7.44 14.04 18.01
CA LEU A 413 7.32 14.00 19.47
C LEU A 413 8.13 15.13 20.09
N GLN A 414 7.58 15.79 21.09
CA GLN A 414 8.32 16.77 21.89
C GLN A 414 7.82 16.81 23.33
N ARG A 415 8.67 17.31 24.23
CA ARG A 415 8.28 17.62 25.61
C ARG A 415 7.79 19.06 25.72
N GLY A 416 6.91 19.31 26.68
CA GLY A 416 6.39 20.65 26.98
C GLY A 416 5.24 21.10 26.07
N THR A 417 4.71 22.28 26.38
CA THR A 417 3.45 22.80 25.83
C THR A 417 3.62 23.87 24.75
N ALA A 418 4.85 24.30 24.46
CA ALA A 418 5.15 25.23 23.38
C ALA A 418 5.64 24.48 22.15
N ILE A 419 5.11 24.82 20.97
CA ILE A 419 5.55 24.22 19.71
C ILE A 419 7.02 24.56 19.46
N ARG A 420 7.79 23.55 19.05
CA ARG A 420 9.19 23.66 18.66
C ARG A 420 9.37 22.89 17.34
N ASN A 421 9.22 23.58 16.21
CA ASN A 421 9.21 22.95 14.89
C ASN A 421 10.63 22.57 14.43
N PRO A 422 10.96 21.27 14.28
CA PRO A 422 12.29 20.82 13.87
C PRO A 422 12.52 20.96 12.35
N TYR A 423 11.47 21.09 11.54
CA TYR A 423 11.55 21.11 10.08
C TYR A 423 11.89 22.49 9.52
N TYR A 424 11.42 23.55 10.17
CA TYR A 424 11.75 24.93 9.81
C TYR A 424 12.73 25.61 10.77
N GLY A 425 13.05 24.97 11.91
CA GLY A 425 14.02 25.47 12.87
C GLY A 425 13.67 26.85 13.39
N GLN A 426 14.68 27.70 13.57
CA GLN A 426 14.51 29.04 14.12
C GLN A 426 13.63 29.95 13.24
N LYS A 427 13.49 29.66 11.94
CA LYS A 427 12.67 30.47 11.03
C LYS A 427 11.17 30.39 11.32
N MET A 428 10.68 29.23 11.78
CA MET A 428 9.27 29.03 12.10
C MET A 428 9.11 28.12 13.32
N LEU A 429 9.87 28.44 14.37
CA LEU A 429 10.02 27.58 15.54
C LEU A 429 8.70 27.31 16.25
N ASP A 430 7.79 28.28 16.28
CA ASP A 430 6.50 28.19 16.97
C ASP A 430 5.35 27.74 16.02
N CYS A 431 5.67 27.41 14.76
CA CYS A 431 4.67 27.02 13.76
C CYS A 431 4.31 25.54 13.87
N GLY A 432 3.05 25.23 14.14
CA GLY A 432 2.52 23.88 14.26
C GLY A 432 1.33 23.82 15.21
N ARG A 433 0.85 22.61 15.50
CA ARG A 433 -0.18 22.36 16.51
C ARG A 433 0.04 21.01 17.18
N PHE A 434 -0.41 20.85 18.43
CA PHE A 434 -0.52 19.51 19.02
C PHE A 434 -1.73 18.78 18.43
N ASN A 435 -1.60 17.48 18.18
CA ASN A 435 -2.75 16.65 17.83
C ASN A 435 -3.73 16.64 19.03
N GLY A 436 -5.01 16.91 18.77
CA GLY A 436 -6.06 17.03 19.80
C GLY A 436 -6.45 18.47 20.19
N ALA A 437 -5.69 19.49 19.79
CA ALA A 437 -6.12 20.88 19.94
C ALA A 437 -7.06 21.26 18.77
N SER A 438 -8.37 21.16 18.98
CA SER A 438 -9.36 21.83 18.12
C SER A 438 -9.00 23.31 18.03
N SER A 439 -8.81 23.81 16.81
CA SER A 439 -8.64 25.25 16.57
C SER A 439 -9.95 25.97 16.89
N ASN A 440 -10.14 26.29 18.15
CA ASN A 440 -11.20 27.15 18.61
C ASN A 440 -10.64 28.08 19.69
N THR A 441 -9.91 29.11 19.27
CA THR A 441 -9.78 30.35 20.03
C THR A 441 -9.25 31.48 19.14
N ARG A 442 -10.16 32.41 18.88
CA ARG A 442 -10.08 33.82 18.44
C ARG A 442 -9.51 34.15 17.07
#